data_AF-A0A955H112-F1
#
_entry.id   AF-A0A955H112-F1
#
_cell.length_a   1.000
_cell.length_b   1.000
_cell.length_c   1.000
_cell.angle_alpha   90.00
_cell.angle_beta   90.00
_cell.angle_gamma   90.00
#
_symmetry.space_group_name_H-M   'P 1'
#
loop_
_entity.id
_entity.type
_entity.pdbx_description
1 polymer ?
#
loop_
_entity_poly.entity_id
_entity_poly.type
_entity_poly.pdbx_seq_one_letter_code
_entity_poly.pdbx_strand_id
1 'polypeptide(L)'
;MKQVLMIGYAKRALEAGSRERLRMREYADALGGLHMIVFTLKRDGLPAEVKDGNLHVYGTNAKTRIGALWKAFRLGRAILKDRPAKAWIVSTQDPGATALVGRAVAKGNRATNHIQIHG
;
A
#
# COMPACT_ATOMS: atom_id res chain seq x y z
N MET A 1 -10.47 -8.02 13.91
CA MET A 1 -9.14 -7.43 13.68
C MET A 1 -9.24 -6.35 12.61
N LYS A 2 -8.36 -5.34 12.61
CA LYS A 2 -8.37 -4.26 11.60
C LYS A 2 -7.61 -4.68 10.34
N GLN A 3 -8.05 -4.14 9.21
CA GLN A 3 -7.37 -4.22 7.92
C GLN A 3 -6.38 -3.05 7.79
N VAL A 4 -5.25 -3.27 7.12
CA VAL A 4 -4.25 -2.22 6.90
C VAL A 4 -4.07 -1.97 5.41
N LEU A 5 -4.12 -0.69 5.02
CA LEU A 5 -3.64 -0.20 3.74
C LEU A 5 -2.26 0.45 3.95
N MET A 6 -1.20 -0.23 3.53
CA MET A 6 0.17 0.27 3.57
C MET A 6 0.55 0.93 2.24
N ILE A 7 1.24 2.07 2.29
CA ILE A 7 1.83 2.73 1.13
C ILE A 7 3.34 2.82 1.36
N GLY A 8 4.14 2.27 0.45
CA GLY A 8 5.59 2.15 0.65
C GLY A 8 6.42 1.87 -0.61
N TYR A 9 7.70 1.58 -0.40
CA TYR A 9 8.70 1.41 -1.46
C TYR A 9 9.17 -0.04 -1.69
N ALA A 10 8.70 -1.01 -0.89
CA ALA A 10 9.08 -2.42 -0.99
C ALA A 10 8.47 -3.09 -2.25
N LYS A 11 8.91 -2.63 -3.42
CA LYS A 11 8.40 -3.07 -4.74
C LYS A 11 8.72 -4.53 -5.05
N ARG A 12 9.74 -5.12 -4.42
CA ARG A 12 10.05 -6.55 -4.60
C ARG A 12 9.01 -7.43 -3.92
N ALA A 13 8.14 -6.88 -3.06
CA ALA A 13 6.92 -7.56 -2.63
C ALA A 13 5.98 -7.96 -3.79
N LEU A 14 6.20 -7.47 -5.02
CA LEU A 14 5.53 -7.91 -6.25
C LEU A 14 6.15 -9.17 -6.90
N GLU A 15 7.32 -9.60 -6.46
CA GLU A 15 8.01 -10.79 -6.96
C GLU A 15 7.71 -12.02 -6.10
N ALA A 16 7.52 -13.17 -6.75
CA ALA A 16 7.32 -14.44 -6.06
C ALA A 16 8.58 -14.84 -5.27
N GLY A 17 8.39 -15.32 -4.04
CA GLY A 17 9.49 -15.79 -3.19
C GLY A 17 10.44 -14.70 -2.68
N SER A 18 10.18 -13.42 -2.94
CA SER A 18 11.06 -12.36 -2.44
C SER A 18 10.99 -12.25 -0.91
N ARG A 19 12.11 -11.86 -0.28
CA ARG A 19 12.17 -11.61 1.16
C ARG A 19 11.16 -10.55 1.60
N GLU A 20 10.93 -9.52 0.77
CA GLU A 20 9.93 -8.49 1.04
C GLU A 20 8.51 -9.08 1.05
N ARG A 21 8.18 -9.95 0.10
CA ARG A 21 6.87 -10.62 0.06
C ARG A 21 6.64 -11.49 1.28
N LEU A 22 7.63 -12.31 1.66
CA LEU A 22 7.53 -13.16 2.85
C LEU A 22 7.28 -12.32 4.11
N ARG A 23 8.04 -11.24 4.31
CA ARG A 23 7.84 -10.34 5.44
C ARG A 23 6.46 -9.68 5.43
N MET A 24 5.97 -9.26 4.27
CA MET A 24 4.62 -8.67 4.17
C MET A 24 3.52 -9.71 4.42
N ARG A 25 3.77 -10.98 4.09
CA ARG A 25 2.86 -12.08 4.36
C ARG A 25 2.72 -12.31 5.86
N GLU A 26 3.84 -12.35 6.59
CA GLU A 26 3.85 -12.44 8.05
C GLU A 26 3.04 -11.28 8.70
N TYR A 27 3.20 -10.06 8.19
CA TYR A 27 2.39 -8.93 8.65
C TYR A 27 0.90 -9.10 8.33
N ALA A 28 0.56 -9.62 7.15
CA ALA A 28 -0.82 -9.89 6.79
C ALA A 28 -1.47 -10.96 7.68
N ASP A 29 -0.71 -11.96 8.13
CA ASP A 29 -1.16 -13.04 9.01
C ASP A 29 -1.32 -12.59 10.46
N ALA A 30 -0.47 -11.67 10.93
CA ALA A 30 -0.58 -11.06 12.26
C ALA A 30 -1.70 -10.00 12.37
N LEU A 31 -2.26 -9.56 11.23
CA LEU A 31 -3.30 -8.54 11.13
C LEU A 31 -4.63 -9.15 10.62
N GLY A 32 -5.66 -8.32 10.47
CA GLY A 32 -6.88 -8.76 9.77
C GLY A 32 -6.68 -8.99 8.27
N GLY A 33 -5.55 -8.52 7.73
CA GLY A 33 -5.19 -8.52 6.31
C GLY A 33 -4.41 -7.24 5.95
N LEU A 34 -3.63 -7.33 4.88
CA LEU A 34 -2.74 -6.26 4.43
C LEU A 34 -2.92 -5.99 2.95
N HIS A 35 -3.39 -4.79 2.61
CA HIS A 35 -3.28 -4.22 1.28
C HIS A 35 -2.05 -3.32 1.23
N MET A 36 -1.16 -3.52 0.28
CA MET A 36 0.06 -2.76 0.12
C MET A 36 0.11 -2.14 -1.26
N ILE A 37 0.23 -0.81 -1.33
CA ILE A 37 0.51 -0.10 -2.57
C ILE A 37 2.01 0.22 -2.60
N VAL A 38 2.69 -0.21 -3.66
CA VAL A 38 4.11 0.01 -3.88
C VAL A 38 4.34 0.85 -5.13
N PHE A 39 5.25 1.80 -5.03
CA PHE A 39 5.58 2.64 -6.18
C PHE A 39 6.43 1.87 -7.18
N THR A 40 5.87 1.66 -8.38
CA THR A 40 6.55 1.03 -9.50
C THR A 40 6.38 1.86 -10.77
N LEU A 41 7.36 1.76 -11.65
CA LEU A 41 7.32 2.32 -12.98
C LEU A 41 7.13 1.19 -14.01
N LYS A 42 6.57 1.51 -15.18
CA LYS A 42 6.41 0.53 -16.27
C LYS A 42 7.74 -0.16 -16.64
N ARG A 43 8.85 0.58 -16.57
CA ARG A 43 10.21 0.07 -16.85
C ARG A 43 10.73 -0.92 -15.82
N ASP A 44 10.09 -1.04 -14.65
CA ASP A 44 10.49 -2.03 -13.64
C ASP A 44 10.09 -3.45 -14.04
N GLY A 45 9.18 -3.62 -15.02
CA GLY A 45 8.75 -4.95 -15.49
C GLY A 45 7.98 -5.77 -14.44
N LEU A 46 7.48 -5.13 -13.37
CA LEU A 46 6.80 -5.79 -12.27
C LEU A 46 5.29 -5.96 -12.52
N PRO A 47 4.67 -7.03 -11.97
CA PRO A 47 3.22 -7.21 -11.99
C PRO A 47 2.47 -6.00 -11.43
N ALA A 48 1.27 -5.72 -11.96
CA ALA A 48 0.43 -4.65 -11.46
C ALA A 48 -0.25 -5.01 -10.12
N GLU A 49 -0.51 -6.28 -9.88
CA GLU A 49 -1.13 -6.79 -8.66
C GLU A 49 -0.65 -8.21 -8.38
N VAL A 50 -0.47 -8.54 -7.11
CA VAL A 50 -0.35 -9.92 -6.62
C VAL A 50 -1.21 -10.11 -5.38
N LYS A 51 -1.82 -11.28 -5.27
CA LYS A 51 -2.57 -11.73 -4.10
C LYS A 51 -1.93 -12.99 -3.55
N ASP A 52 -1.75 -13.03 -2.25
CA ASP A 52 -1.18 -14.15 -1.50
C ASP A 52 -1.93 -14.25 -0.17
N GLY A 53 -2.99 -15.07 -0.14
CA GLY A 53 -3.96 -15.16 0.96
C GLY A 53 -4.45 -13.78 1.43
N ASN A 54 -4.06 -13.37 2.64
CA ASN A 54 -4.51 -12.14 3.29
C ASN A 54 -3.70 -10.91 2.85
N LEU A 55 -2.65 -11.12 2.05
CA LEU A 55 -1.79 -10.09 1.49
C LEU A 55 -2.22 -9.75 0.05
N HIS A 56 -2.42 -8.46 -0.20
CA HIS A 56 -2.69 -7.91 -1.52
C HIS A 56 -1.66 -6.82 -1.83
N VAL A 57 -0.84 -7.00 -2.87
CA VAL A 57 0.18 -6.02 -3.26
C VAL A 57 -0.16 -5.41 -4.61
N TYR A 58 -0.13 -4.09 -4.71
CA TYR A 58 -0.47 -3.32 -5.90
C TYR A 58 0.73 -2.48 -6.35
N GLY A 59 1.22 -2.73 -7.56
CA GLY A 59 2.19 -1.87 -8.24
C GLY A 59 1.50 -0.71 -8.94
N THR A 60 1.97 0.52 -8.73
CA THR A 60 1.39 1.66 -9.43
C THR A 60 1.64 1.62 -10.95
N ASN A 61 2.71 0.95 -11.41
CA ASN A 61 3.08 0.78 -12.82
C ASN A 61 2.92 2.09 -13.61
N ALA A 62 3.46 3.18 -13.07
CA ALA A 62 3.36 4.52 -13.63
C ALA A 62 4.44 4.78 -14.69
N LYS A 63 4.26 5.83 -15.51
CA LYS A 63 5.33 6.27 -16.43
C LYS A 63 6.37 7.12 -15.70
N THR A 64 5.96 7.87 -14.68
CA THR A 64 6.81 8.81 -13.93
C THR A 64 6.59 8.63 -12.42
N ARG A 65 7.54 9.12 -11.60
CA ARG A 65 7.43 9.08 -10.13
C ARG A 65 6.23 9.87 -9.61
N ILE A 66 5.96 11.05 -10.18
CA ILE A 66 4.78 11.85 -9.84
C ILE A 66 3.50 11.10 -10.22
N GLY A 67 3.47 10.46 -11.39
CA GLY A 67 2.36 9.61 -11.81
C GLY A 67 2.15 8.41 -10.86
N ALA A 68 3.21 7.90 -10.23
CA ALA A 68 3.13 6.85 -9.23
C ALA A 68 2.38 7.33 -7.97
N LEU A 69 2.65 8.55 -7.50
CA LEU A 69 1.93 9.15 -6.37
C LEU A 69 0.43 9.29 -6.68
N TRP A 70 0.09 9.82 -7.86
CA TRP A 70 -1.32 9.98 -8.27
C TRP A 70 -2.04 8.63 -8.40
N LYS A 71 -1.38 7.62 -8.97
CA LYS A 71 -1.94 6.28 -9.08
C LYS A 71 -2.11 5.62 -7.72
N ALA A 72 -1.15 5.79 -6.80
CA ALA A 72 -1.28 5.28 -5.43
C ALA A 72 -2.49 5.89 -4.71
N PHE A 73 -2.70 7.19 -4.85
CA PHE A 73 -3.91 7.86 -4.34
C PHE A 73 -5.20 7.24 -4.91
N ARG A 74 -5.28 7.04 -6.23
CA ARG A 74 -6.45 6.43 -6.88
C ARG A 74 -6.69 4.99 -6.43
N LEU A 75 -5.63 4.18 -6.34
CA LEU A 75 -5.70 2.81 -5.86
C LEU A 75 -6.15 2.77 -4.39
N GLY A 76 -5.59 3.61 -3.52
CA GLY A 76 -5.97 3.67 -2.12
C GLY A 76 -7.45 4.02 -1.93
N ARG A 77 -7.95 5.01 -2.68
CA ARG A 77 -9.38 5.34 -2.69
C ARG A 77 -10.25 4.21 -3.21
N ALA A 78 -9.83 3.51 -4.26
CA ALA A 78 -10.56 2.38 -4.80
C ALA A 78 -10.62 1.21 -3.81
N ILE A 79 -9.52 0.91 -3.12
CA ILE A 79 -9.44 -0.13 -2.09
C ILE A 79 -10.37 0.19 -0.92
N LEU A 80 -10.40 1.45 -0.46
CA LEU A 80 -11.24 1.83 0.68
C LEU A 80 -12.69 2.16 0.30
N LYS A 81 -13.02 2.21 -0.99
CA LYS A 81 -14.35 2.57 -1.48
C LYS A 81 -15.39 1.58 -0.93
N ASP A 82 -16.50 2.11 -0.43
CA ASP A 82 -17.63 1.33 0.10
C ASP A 82 -17.27 0.41 1.29
N ARG A 83 -16.09 0.60 1.91
CA ARG A 83 -15.66 -0.14 3.11
C ARG A 83 -15.84 0.67 4.40
N PRO A 84 -16.19 0.04 5.53
CA PRO A 84 -16.37 0.75 6.79
C PRO A 84 -15.07 1.40 7.29
N ALA A 85 -15.04 2.73 7.38
CA ALA A 85 -13.86 3.51 7.77
C ALA A 85 -13.13 3.00 9.03
N LYS A 86 -13.90 2.64 10.07
CA LYS A 86 -13.37 2.19 11.37
C LYS A 86 -12.64 0.84 11.30
N ALA A 87 -12.84 0.07 10.24
CA ALA A 87 -12.19 -1.22 10.03
C ALA A 87 -10.78 -1.08 9.42
N TRP A 88 -10.38 0.11 8.98
CA TRP A 88 -9.16 0.34 8.21
C TRP A 88 -8.17 1.29 8.90
N ILE A 89 -6.89 0.97 8.76
CA ILE A 89 -5.76 1.85 9.06
C ILE A 89 -5.00 2.10 7.76
N VAL A 90 -4.73 3.35 7.43
CA VAL A 90 -3.81 3.73 6.35
C VAL A 90 -2.45 3.99 6.97
N SER A 91 -1.45 3.20 6.58
CA SER A 91 -0.07 3.30 7.09
C SER A 91 0.90 3.73 5.98
N THR A 92 1.80 4.66 6.27
CA THR A 92 2.83 5.12 5.32
C THR A 92 4.23 4.88 5.87
N GLN A 93 5.17 4.45 5.02
CA GLN A 93 6.53 4.07 5.45
C GLN A 93 7.43 5.25 5.83
N ASP A 94 7.23 6.42 5.21
CA ASP A 94 8.08 7.60 5.40
C ASP A 94 7.24 8.87 5.60
N PRO A 95 7.79 9.92 6.27
CA PRO A 95 7.08 11.17 6.48
C PRO A 95 7.02 12.07 5.24
N GLY A 96 7.69 11.72 4.14
CA GLY A 96 7.73 12.47 2.89
C GLY A 96 6.56 12.14 1.96
N ALA A 97 6.89 11.65 0.76
CA ALA A 97 5.90 11.52 -0.31
C ALA A 97 4.81 10.47 -0.01
N THR A 98 5.12 9.39 0.72
CA THR A 98 4.09 8.40 1.09
C THR A 98 3.10 8.98 2.09
N ALA A 99 3.56 9.76 3.09
CA ALA A 99 2.70 10.40 4.08
C ALA A 99 1.67 11.36 3.46
N LEU A 100 2.07 12.14 2.45
CA LEU A 100 1.14 13.03 1.75
C LEU A 100 0.01 12.24 1.08
N VAL A 101 0.36 11.16 0.36
CA VAL A 101 -0.61 10.27 -0.30
C VAL A 101 -1.50 9.59 0.73
N GLY A 102 -0.92 9.01 1.79
CA GLY A 102 -1.67 8.31 2.83
C GLY A 102 -2.63 9.22 3.58
N ARG A 103 -2.21 10.45 3.92
CA ARG A 103 -3.09 11.44 4.53
C ARG A 103 -4.28 11.80 3.63
N ALA A 104 -4.04 11.97 2.32
CA ALA A 104 -5.11 12.25 1.37
C ALA A 104 -6.10 11.09 1.23
N VAL A 105 -5.61 9.84 1.20
CA VAL A 105 -6.45 8.64 1.15
C VAL A 105 -7.25 8.48 2.46
N ALA A 106 -6.60 8.58 3.61
CA ALA A 106 -7.23 8.43 4.92
C ALA A 106 -8.33 9.48 5.16
N LYS A 107 -8.06 10.74 4.82
CA LYS A 107 -9.03 11.85 4.97
C LYS A 107 -10.30 11.62 4.13
N GLY A 108 -10.14 11.12 2.90
CA GLY A 108 -11.28 10.83 2.02
C GLY A 108 -12.22 9.74 2.54
N ASN A 109 -11.69 8.82 3.36
CA ASN A 109 -12.42 7.65 3.86
C ASN A 109 -12.62 7.66 5.39
N ARG A 110 -12.27 8.75 6.08
CA ARG A 110 -12.31 8.86 7.56
C ARG A 110 -11.60 7.71 8.28
N ALA A 111 -10.57 7.13 7.65
CA ALA A 111 -9.77 6.06 8.21
C ALA A 111 -8.68 6.62 9.15
N THR A 112 -8.17 5.80 10.07
CA THR A 112 -7.02 6.18 10.90
C THR A 112 -5.78 6.31 10.01
N ASN A 113 -5.03 7.40 10.17
CA ASN A 113 -3.76 7.63 9.47
C ASN A 113 -2.59 7.35 10.41
N HIS A 114 -1.68 6.47 10.02
CA HIS A 114 -0.49 6.08 10.78
C HIS A 114 0.75 6.35 9.91
N ILE A 115 1.70 7.13 10.43
CA ILE A 115 2.93 7.47 9.71
C ILE A 115 4.09 6.83 10.45
N GLN A 116 4.88 6.01 9.75
CA GLN A 116 6.09 5.42 10.28
C GLN A 116 7.26 6.39 10.10
N ILE A 117 8.05 6.56 11.15
CA ILE A 117 9.29 7.32 11.11
C ILE A 117 10.42 6.30 10.99
N HIS A 118 11.12 6.30 9.85
CA HIS A 118 12.36 5.55 9.67
C HIS A 118 13.52 6.49 9.98
N GLY A 119 14.37 6.10 10.92
CA GLY A 119 15.64 6.75 11.28
C GLY A 119 16.81 5.87 10.88
#